data_AF-U7GUU4-F1
#
_entry.id   AF-U7GUU4-F1
#
_cell.length_a   1.000
_cell.length_b   1.000
_cell.length_c   1.000
_cell.angle_alpha   90.00
_cell.angle_beta   90.00
_cell.angle_gamma   90.00
#
_symmetry.space_group_name_H-M   'P 1'
#
loop_
_entity.id
_entity.type
_entity.pdbx_description
1 polymer ?
#
loop_
_entity_poly.entity_id
_entity_poly.type
_entity_poly.pdbx_seq_one_letter_code
_entity_poly.pdbx_strand_id
1 'polypeptide(L)'
;MDVTPEEVEDFVNGQFAQKLCDATAWFGHARALIASARISKESAAVLISHTEKSELENVCSFLYGLALENLFKAIWIHRKFGSPWEEDWLPQTKFPKEIQTHDLKKLAEKVDPKLVEKYDFSLELLTEAVTWAGRYPCGLKAGAGAYVRYSQVHDHAEEIYAKYRRFFTISR
;
A
#
# COMPACT_ATOMS: atom_id res chain seq x y z
N MET A 1 -0.11 -38.05 17.40
CA MET A 1 0.87 -37.94 16.31
C MET A 1 1.67 -36.69 16.62
N ASP A 2 2.96 -36.85 16.90
CA ASP A 2 3.84 -35.72 17.18
C ASP A 2 4.30 -35.15 15.84
N VAL A 3 4.10 -33.85 15.63
CA VAL A 3 4.53 -33.12 14.43
C VAL A 3 6.01 -32.81 14.57
N THR A 4 6.80 -33.12 13.56
CA THR A 4 8.23 -32.85 13.54
C THR A 4 8.51 -31.36 13.29
N PRO A 5 9.68 -30.83 13.71
CA PRO A 5 10.07 -29.45 13.39
C PRO A 5 10.08 -29.14 11.88
N GLU A 6 10.47 -30.12 11.05
CA GLU A 6 10.51 -30.00 9.59
C GLU A 6 9.10 -29.84 8.99
N GLU A 7 8.14 -30.65 9.45
CA GLU A 7 6.73 -30.53 9.03
C GLU A 7 6.13 -29.17 9.42
N VAL A 8 6.52 -28.62 10.58
CA VAL A 8 6.11 -27.26 10.99
C VAL A 8 6.71 -26.20 10.06
N GLU A 9 8.00 -26.31 9.74
CA GLU A 9 8.68 -25.36 8.86
C GLU A 9 8.08 -25.37 7.45
N ASP A 10 7.84 -26.55 6.87
CA ASP A 10 7.20 -26.70 5.56
C ASP A 10 5.80 -26.10 5.53
N PHE A 11 5.01 -26.33 6.59
CA PHE A 11 3.68 -25.74 6.72
C PHE A 11 3.74 -24.20 6.78
N VAL A 12 4.64 -23.65 7.60
CA VAL A 12 4.82 -22.19 7.75
C VAL A 12 5.27 -21.56 6.43
N ASN A 13 6.24 -22.18 5.76
CA ASN A 13 6.76 -21.72 4.47
C ASN A 13 5.69 -21.80 3.37
N GLY A 14 4.89 -22.86 3.33
CA GLY A 14 3.75 -23.00 2.43
C GLY A 14 2.71 -21.90 2.63
N GLN A 15 2.31 -21.64 3.88
CA GLN A 15 1.37 -20.56 4.23
C GLN A 15 1.93 -19.17 3.88
N PHE A 16 3.21 -18.93 4.12
CA PHE A 16 3.88 -17.69 3.76
C PHE A 16 3.86 -17.47 2.24
N ALA A 17 4.28 -18.48 1.47
CA ALA A 17 4.33 -18.42 0.01
C ALA A 17 2.94 -18.14 -0.59
N GLN A 18 1.91 -18.82 -0.08
CA GLN A 18 0.52 -18.61 -0.53
C GLN A 18 0.07 -17.16 -0.35
N LYS A 19 0.24 -16.60 0.86
CA LYS A 19 -0.18 -15.22 1.15
C LYS A 19 0.64 -14.19 0.37
N LEU A 20 1.93 -14.43 0.21
CA LEU A 20 2.83 -13.54 -0.51
C LEU A 20 2.48 -13.46 -2.00
N CYS A 21 2.22 -14.61 -2.64
CA CYS A 21 1.96 -14.70 -4.08
C CYS A 21 0.48 -14.50 -4.45
N ASP A 22 -0.43 -14.44 -3.47
CA ASP A 22 -1.85 -14.16 -3.70
C ASP A 22 -2.11 -12.65 -3.79
N ALA A 23 -2.31 -12.15 -5.02
CA ALA A 23 -2.62 -10.75 -5.26
C ALA A 23 -3.90 -10.27 -4.57
N THR A 24 -4.87 -11.16 -4.32
CA THR A 24 -6.13 -10.80 -3.68
C THR A 24 -5.96 -10.49 -2.20
N ALA A 25 -5.00 -11.13 -1.52
CA ALA A 25 -4.64 -10.81 -0.14
C ALA A 25 -4.08 -9.38 -0.02
N TRP A 26 -3.14 -9.02 -0.90
CA TRP A 26 -2.59 -7.65 -0.99
C TRP A 26 -3.67 -6.61 -1.30
N PHE A 27 -4.54 -6.89 -2.28
CA PHE A 27 -5.63 -5.99 -2.62
C PHE A 27 -6.65 -5.86 -1.49
N GLY A 28 -6.93 -6.94 -0.76
CA GLY A 28 -7.77 -6.93 0.44
C GLY A 28 -7.25 -5.96 1.50
N HIS A 29 -5.93 -5.97 1.76
CA HIS A 29 -5.28 -5.00 2.63
C HIS A 29 -5.36 -3.57 2.09
N ALA A 30 -5.08 -3.35 0.80
CA ALA A 30 -5.21 -2.04 0.17
C ALA A 30 -6.61 -1.44 0.34
N ARG A 31 -7.66 -2.27 0.16
CA ARG A 31 -9.06 -1.88 0.31
C ARG A 31 -9.40 -1.49 1.75
N ALA A 32 -8.93 -2.26 2.74
CA ALA A 32 -9.15 -1.93 4.14
C ALA A 32 -8.46 -0.60 4.51
N LEU A 33 -7.21 -0.42 4.09
CA LEU A 33 -6.43 0.79 4.37
C LEU A 33 -7.07 2.05 3.79
N ILE A 34 -7.52 2.02 2.53
CA ILE A 34 -8.15 3.20 1.93
C ILE A 34 -9.51 3.51 2.57
N ALA A 35 -10.27 2.49 2.98
CA ALA A 35 -11.51 2.70 3.73
C ALA A 35 -11.23 3.39 5.08
N SER A 36 -10.20 2.95 5.81
CA SER A 36 -9.77 3.62 7.04
C SER A 36 -9.29 5.05 6.79
N ALA A 37 -8.55 5.29 5.69
CA ALA A 37 -8.08 6.62 5.32
C ALA A 37 -9.26 7.60 5.08
N ARG A 38 -10.35 7.14 4.45
CA ARG A 38 -11.57 7.94 4.25
C ARG A 38 -12.22 8.33 5.56
N ILE A 39 -12.39 7.37 6.47
CA ILE A 39 -12.97 7.61 7.81
C ILE A 39 -12.11 8.63 8.59
N SER A 40 -10.79 8.47 8.55
CA SER A 40 -9.87 9.41 9.19
C SER A 40 -9.97 10.82 8.56
N LYS A 41 -10.10 10.91 7.22
CA LYS A 41 -10.23 12.20 6.50
C LYS A 41 -11.53 12.92 6.88
N GLU A 42 -12.64 12.19 6.94
CA GLU A 42 -13.94 12.72 7.39
C GLU A 42 -13.88 13.18 8.85
N SER A 43 -13.20 12.42 9.71
CA SER A 43 -13.02 12.78 11.12
C SER A 43 -12.14 14.03 11.29
N ALA A 44 -11.09 14.19 10.49
CA ALA A 44 -10.23 15.38 10.52
C ALA A 44 -10.97 16.65 10.09
N ALA A 45 -11.96 16.53 9.19
CA ALA A 45 -12.69 17.67 8.65
C ALA A 45 -13.53 18.41 9.72
N VAL A 46 -13.94 17.73 10.79
CA VAL A 46 -14.79 18.29 11.85
C VAL A 46 -14.00 18.75 13.10
N LEU A 47 -12.68 18.53 13.13
CA LEU A 47 -11.84 18.93 14.26
C LEU A 47 -11.63 20.45 14.29
N ILE A 48 -11.85 21.03 15.47
CA ILE A 48 -11.61 22.46 15.75
C ILE A 48 -10.12 22.72 16.04
N SER A 49 -9.46 21.80 16.74
CA SER A 49 -8.04 21.91 17.08
C SER A 49 -7.18 21.74 15.83
N HIS A 50 -6.44 22.79 15.47
CA HIS A 50 -5.51 22.74 14.32
C HIS A 50 -4.42 21.69 14.49
N THR A 51 -3.93 21.47 15.71
CA THR A 51 -2.90 20.46 15.98
C THR A 51 -3.47 19.06 15.79
N GLU A 52 -4.59 18.74 16.42
CA GLU A 52 -5.21 17.41 16.28
C GLU A 52 -5.62 17.13 14.84
N LYS A 53 -6.15 18.14 14.14
CA LYS A 53 -6.44 18.06 12.72
C LYS A 53 -5.20 17.73 11.90
N SER A 54 -4.09 18.45 12.13
CA SER A 54 -2.84 18.20 11.40
C SER A 54 -2.29 16.81 11.67
N GLU A 55 -2.32 16.32 12.90
CA GLU A 55 -1.85 14.97 13.22
C GLU A 55 -2.72 13.91 12.55
N LEU A 56 -4.04 14.09 12.57
CA LEU A 56 -4.94 13.16 11.93
C LEU A 56 -4.80 13.18 10.40
N GLU A 57 -4.57 14.35 9.79
CA GLU A 57 -4.26 14.48 8.35
C GLU A 57 -2.96 13.74 7.97
N ASN A 58 -1.94 13.76 8.84
CA ASN A 58 -0.72 12.97 8.63
C ASN A 58 -1.02 11.46 8.67
N VAL A 59 -1.83 11.01 9.63
CA VAL A 59 -2.31 9.61 9.69
C VAL A 59 -3.13 9.26 8.44
N CYS A 60 -3.95 10.18 7.92
CA CYS A 60 -4.67 9.97 6.66
C CYS A 60 -3.70 9.72 5.50
N SER A 61 -2.70 10.59 5.34
CA SER A 61 -1.69 10.46 4.29
C SER A 61 -0.90 9.15 4.40
N PHE A 62 -0.59 8.72 5.63
CA PHE A 62 0.03 7.42 5.90
C PHE A 62 -0.83 6.26 5.42
N LEU A 63 -2.13 6.25 5.77
CA LEU A 63 -3.06 5.20 5.37
C LEU A 63 -3.28 5.18 3.86
N TYR A 64 -3.42 6.34 3.20
CA TYR A 64 -3.48 6.42 1.73
C TYR A 64 -2.21 5.87 1.08
N GLY A 65 -1.03 6.26 1.60
CA GLY A 65 0.24 5.78 1.07
C GLY A 65 0.38 4.26 1.21
N LEU A 66 0.05 3.68 2.37
CA LEU A 66 0.04 2.24 2.55
C LEU A 66 -0.98 1.53 1.66
N ALA A 67 -2.15 2.14 1.45
CA ALA A 67 -3.16 1.59 0.56
C ALA A 67 -2.65 1.51 -0.89
N LEU A 68 -2.02 2.57 -1.39
CA LEU A 68 -1.40 2.58 -2.71
C LEU A 68 -0.22 1.61 -2.80
N GLU A 69 0.62 1.52 -1.76
CA GLU A 69 1.72 0.56 -1.69
C GLU A 69 1.19 -0.87 -1.91
N ASN A 70 0.18 -1.26 -1.13
CA ASN A 70 -0.42 -2.58 -1.21
C ASN A 70 -1.13 -2.81 -2.56
N LEU A 71 -1.79 -1.79 -3.12
CA LEU A 71 -2.41 -1.87 -4.43
C LEU A 71 -1.38 -2.10 -5.53
N PHE A 72 -0.28 -1.35 -5.55
CA PHE A 72 0.77 -1.52 -6.56
C PHE A 72 1.44 -2.89 -6.45
N LYS A 73 1.70 -3.35 -5.21
CA LYS A 73 2.21 -4.70 -4.95
C LYS A 73 1.23 -5.76 -5.41
N ALA A 74 -0.08 -5.60 -5.15
CA ALA A 74 -1.11 -6.53 -5.64
C ALA A 74 -1.09 -6.65 -7.17
N ILE A 75 -1.02 -5.52 -7.89
CA ILE A 75 -0.97 -5.52 -9.36
C ILE A 75 0.30 -6.21 -9.86
N TRP A 76 1.43 -5.93 -9.24
CA TRP A 76 2.70 -6.56 -9.59
C TRP A 76 2.65 -8.07 -9.36
N ILE A 77 2.17 -8.51 -8.18
CA ILE A 77 2.02 -9.92 -7.82
C ILE A 77 1.10 -10.62 -8.81
N HIS A 78 -0.04 -10.03 -9.16
CA HIS A 78 -0.97 -10.60 -10.15
C HIS A 78 -0.32 -10.78 -11.52
N ARG A 79 0.42 -9.76 -12.01
CA ARG A 79 1.13 -9.85 -13.29
C ARG A 79 2.28 -10.86 -13.26
N LYS A 80 2.90 -11.08 -12.11
CA LYS A 80 4.07 -11.94 -11.96
C LYS A 80 3.69 -13.41 -11.77
N PHE A 81 2.70 -13.67 -10.92
CA PHE A 81 2.34 -15.02 -10.46
C PHE A 81 0.99 -15.50 -10.99
N GLY A 82 0.15 -14.64 -11.59
CA GLY A 82 -1.15 -15.05 -12.10
C GLY A 82 -2.22 -15.15 -11.02
N SER A 83 -3.16 -16.09 -11.21
CA SER A 83 -4.25 -16.34 -10.26
C SER A 83 -3.94 -17.56 -9.40
N PRO A 84 -4.22 -17.54 -8.08
CA PRO A 84 -4.04 -18.72 -7.22
C PRO A 84 -4.97 -19.89 -7.56
N TRP A 85 -5.93 -19.69 -8.46
CA TRP A 85 -6.88 -20.70 -8.93
C TRP A 85 -6.44 -21.39 -10.22
N GLU A 86 -5.32 -20.98 -10.82
CA GLU A 86 -4.75 -21.60 -12.01
C GLU A 86 -4.01 -22.90 -11.62
N GLU A 87 -4.14 -23.96 -12.44
CA GLU A 87 -3.57 -25.28 -12.13
C GLU A 87 -2.03 -25.27 -12.05
N ASP A 88 -1.38 -24.35 -12.76
CA ASP A 88 0.07 -24.17 -12.81
C ASP A 88 0.59 -23.10 -11.83
N TRP A 89 -0.24 -22.66 -10.87
CA TRP A 89 0.17 -21.66 -9.90
C TRP A 89 1.20 -22.20 -8.90
N LEU A 90 2.41 -21.62 -8.94
CA LEU A 90 3.55 -22.03 -8.12
C LEU A 90 4.00 -20.87 -7.21
N PRO A 91 3.50 -20.81 -5.96
CA PRO A 91 3.88 -19.75 -5.01
C PRO A 91 5.34 -19.92 -4.55
N GLN A 92 5.99 -18.81 -4.22
CA GLN A 92 7.40 -18.78 -3.84
C GLN A 92 7.58 -18.32 -2.39
N THR A 93 8.49 -18.96 -1.67
CA THR A 93 8.82 -18.64 -0.27
C THR A 93 9.73 -17.43 -0.10
N LYS A 94 10.19 -16.82 -1.21
CA LYS A 94 11.08 -15.67 -1.19
C LYS A 94 10.32 -14.41 -1.55
N PHE A 95 10.37 -13.42 -0.67
CA PHE A 95 9.78 -12.12 -0.93
C PHE A 95 10.51 -11.45 -2.12
N PRO A 96 9.82 -11.02 -3.20
CA PRO A 96 10.47 -10.48 -4.39
C PRO A 96 11.15 -9.13 -4.12
N LYS A 97 12.44 -9.01 -4.47
CA LYS A 97 13.25 -7.81 -4.20
C LYS A 97 12.70 -6.56 -4.89
N GLU A 98 12.05 -6.73 -6.03
CA GLU A 98 11.49 -5.66 -6.85
C GLU A 98 10.40 -4.86 -6.13
N ILE A 99 9.73 -5.49 -5.16
CA ILE A 99 8.66 -4.87 -4.37
C ILE A 99 9.00 -4.76 -2.88
N GLN A 100 10.26 -5.01 -2.49
CA GLN A 100 10.77 -4.75 -1.12
C GLN A 100 11.11 -3.27 -0.93
N THR A 101 10.13 -2.39 -1.16
CA THR A 101 10.29 -0.96 -0.95
C THR A 101 8.98 -0.33 -0.49
N HIS A 102 9.10 0.83 0.12
CA HIS A 102 8.02 1.75 0.49
C HIS A 102 7.94 2.95 -0.46
N ASP A 103 8.85 3.03 -1.44
CA ASP A 103 8.91 4.08 -2.44
C ASP A 103 7.79 3.91 -3.46
N LEU A 104 6.75 4.73 -3.34
CA LEU A 104 5.58 4.65 -4.19
C LEU A 104 5.86 5.04 -5.64
N LYS A 105 6.88 5.88 -5.91
CA LYS A 105 7.28 6.21 -7.29
C LYS A 105 7.85 4.97 -7.97
N LYS A 106 8.78 4.27 -7.30
CA LYS A 106 9.36 3.01 -7.81
C LYS A 106 8.33 1.91 -8.01
N LEU A 107 7.34 1.83 -7.12
CA LEU A 107 6.25 0.85 -7.26
C LEU A 107 5.28 1.25 -8.39
N ALA A 108 4.93 2.52 -8.50
CA ALA A 108 4.06 3.05 -9.56
C ALA A 108 4.68 2.86 -10.95
N GLU A 109 5.98 3.11 -11.11
CA GLU A 109 6.73 2.86 -12.36
C GLU A 109 6.60 1.41 -12.85
N LYS A 110 6.58 0.44 -11.94
CA LYS A 110 6.41 -0.98 -12.27
C LYS A 110 4.98 -1.32 -12.71
N VAL A 111 4.01 -0.49 -12.33
CA VAL A 111 2.59 -0.67 -12.63
C VAL A 111 2.22 0.05 -13.94
N ASP A 112 2.53 1.33 -14.03
CA ASP A 112 2.25 2.21 -15.16
C ASP A 112 3.13 3.47 -15.04
N PRO A 113 4.16 3.65 -15.89
CA PRO A 113 5.05 4.83 -15.84
C PRO A 113 4.32 6.18 -15.90
N LYS A 114 3.13 6.23 -16.53
CA LYS A 114 2.31 7.45 -16.62
C LYS A 114 1.78 7.91 -15.26
N LEU A 115 1.75 7.03 -14.26
CA LEU A 115 1.43 7.41 -12.89
C LEU A 115 2.48 8.36 -12.31
N VAL A 116 3.76 8.07 -12.55
CA VAL A 116 4.85 8.91 -12.06
C VAL A 116 4.84 10.25 -12.81
N GLU A 117 4.65 10.24 -14.13
CA GLU A 117 4.52 11.47 -14.91
C GLU A 117 3.39 12.39 -14.41
N LYS A 118 2.23 11.82 -14.04
CA LYS A 118 1.07 12.61 -13.61
C LYS A 118 1.09 12.98 -12.12
N TYR A 119 1.56 12.09 -11.26
CA TYR A 119 1.40 12.20 -9.80
C TYR A 119 2.72 12.25 -9.03
N ASP A 120 3.83 12.58 -9.70
CA ASP A 120 5.18 12.52 -9.15
C ASP A 120 5.28 13.04 -7.71
N PHE A 121 4.85 14.29 -7.54
CA PHE A 121 4.91 14.98 -6.26
C PHE A 121 3.99 14.33 -5.21
N SER A 122 2.78 13.90 -5.58
CA SER A 122 1.88 13.24 -4.64
C SER A 122 2.38 11.87 -4.20
N LEU A 123 3.01 11.11 -5.11
CA LEU A 123 3.65 9.83 -4.78
C LEU A 123 4.85 10.03 -3.85
N GLU A 124 5.63 11.10 -4.04
CA GLU A 124 6.73 11.47 -3.15
C GLU A 124 6.22 11.82 -1.74
N LEU A 125 5.19 12.67 -1.64
CA LEU A 125 4.60 13.03 -0.34
C LEU A 125 4.01 11.83 0.41
N LEU A 126 3.33 10.93 -0.31
CA LEU A 126 2.78 9.72 0.30
C LEU A 126 3.89 8.73 0.69
N THR A 127 4.99 8.66 -0.07
CA THR A 127 6.18 7.88 0.32
C THR A 127 6.77 8.39 1.64
N GLU A 128 6.90 9.72 1.76
CA GLU A 128 7.36 10.36 2.99
C GLU A 128 6.42 10.08 4.16
N ALA A 129 5.10 10.11 3.92
CA ALA A 129 4.11 9.77 4.95
C ALA A 129 4.23 8.32 5.42
N VAL A 130 4.37 7.36 4.50
CA VAL A 130 4.54 5.92 4.79
C VAL A 130 5.81 5.65 5.59
N THR A 131 6.88 6.37 5.27
CA THR A 131 8.21 6.12 5.84
C THR A 131 8.39 6.83 7.18
N TRP A 132 7.94 8.08 7.28
CA TRP A 132 8.28 8.96 8.41
C TRP A 132 7.06 9.66 9.00
N ALA A 133 6.40 10.55 8.24
CA ALA A 133 5.49 11.54 8.80
C ALA A 133 4.19 10.95 9.40
N GLY A 134 3.83 9.71 9.04
CA GLY A 134 2.75 8.97 9.69
C GLY A 134 3.12 8.23 10.97
N ARG A 135 4.42 8.12 11.26
CA ARG A 135 4.98 7.29 12.35
C ARG A 135 5.64 8.13 13.43
N TYR A 136 6.12 9.31 13.07
CA TYR A 136 6.85 10.21 13.95
C TYR A 136 6.33 11.64 13.78
N PRO A 137 6.34 12.47 14.84
CA PRO A 137 5.93 13.88 14.75
C PRO A 137 6.76 14.72 13.76
N CYS A 138 7.96 14.24 13.40
CA CYS A 138 8.83 14.87 12.42
C CYS A 138 9.68 13.80 11.69
N GLY A 139 10.12 14.12 10.48
CA GLY A 139 11.08 13.27 9.77
C GLY A 139 12.50 13.39 10.32
N LEU A 140 13.41 12.54 9.83
CA LEU A 140 14.82 12.51 10.30
C LEU A 140 15.62 13.77 9.95
N LYS A 141 15.13 14.61 9.02
CA LYS A 141 15.79 15.86 8.61
C LYS A 141 14.88 17.04 8.93
N ALA A 142 15.45 18.14 9.40
CA ALA A 142 14.71 19.39 9.59
C ALA A 142 14.04 19.80 8.26
N GLY A 143 12.70 20.00 8.29
CA GLY A 143 11.87 20.28 7.11
C GLY A 143 11.15 19.05 6.52
N ALA A 144 11.54 17.83 6.90
CA ALA A 144 10.80 16.61 6.55
C ALA A 144 9.48 16.55 7.34
N GLY A 145 8.35 16.49 6.61
CA GLY A 145 6.99 16.55 7.19
C GLY A 145 6.23 17.86 6.95
N ALA A 146 6.92 18.97 6.61
CA ALA A 146 6.24 20.24 6.27
C ALA A 146 5.42 20.14 4.97
N TYR A 147 5.76 19.19 4.10
CA TYR A 147 5.19 19.05 2.77
C TYR A 147 3.91 18.20 2.69
N VAL A 148 3.50 17.52 3.77
CA VAL A 148 2.36 16.56 3.75
C VAL A 148 1.00 17.28 3.64
N ARG A 149 0.97 18.61 3.78
CA ARG A 149 -0.24 19.45 3.72
C ARG A 149 -0.65 19.85 2.30
N TYR A 150 -0.39 19.01 1.31
CA TYR A 150 -0.87 19.24 -0.05
C TYR A 150 -2.31 18.76 -0.17
N SER A 151 -3.26 19.69 -0.31
CA SER A 151 -4.70 19.40 -0.25
C SER A 151 -5.19 18.37 -1.27
N GLN A 152 -4.50 18.23 -2.41
CA GLN A 152 -4.89 17.30 -3.46
C GLN A 152 -4.30 15.89 -3.30
N VAL A 153 -3.40 15.66 -2.33
CA VAL A 153 -2.68 14.38 -2.22
C VAL A 153 -3.64 13.19 -2.00
N HIS A 154 -4.67 13.37 -1.19
CA HIS A 154 -5.69 12.34 -0.94
C HIS A 154 -6.57 12.11 -2.15
N ASP A 155 -6.93 13.17 -2.89
CA ASP A 155 -7.79 13.07 -4.07
C ASP A 155 -7.06 12.36 -5.22
N HIS A 156 -5.76 12.63 -5.39
CA HIS A 156 -4.91 11.87 -6.31
C HIS A 156 -4.81 10.39 -5.91
N ALA A 157 -4.66 10.09 -4.61
CA ALA A 157 -4.65 8.71 -4.13
C ALA A 157 -5.97 7.98 -4.43
N GLU A 158 -7.11 8.66 -4.26
CA GLU A 158 -8.43 8.15 -4.62
C GLU A 158 -8.56 7.92 -6.13
N GLU A 159 -8.09 8.85 -6.97
CA GLU A 159 -8.12 8.70 -8.43
C GLU A 159 -7.29 7.49 -8.88
N ILE A 160 -6.08 7.35 -8.35
CA ILE A 160 -5.21 6.19 -8.61
C ILE A 160 -5.94 4.91 -8.16
N TYR A 161 -6.43 4.85 -6.93
CA TYR A 161 -7.09 3.66 -6.41
C TYR A 161 -8.32 3.29 -7.25
N ALA A 162 -9.17 4.26 -7.60
CA ALA A 162 -10.36 4.04 -8.42
C ALA A 162 -10.04 3.50 -9.81
N LYS A 163 -8.93 3.95 -10.42
CA LYS A 163 -8.45 3.46 -11.72
C LYS A 163 -8.02 1.99 -11.63
N TYR A 164 -7.16 1.64 -10.68
CA TYR A 164 -6.54 0.30 -10.66
C TYR A 164 -7.27 -0.75 -9.83
N ARG A 165 -8.19 -0.40 -8.93
CA ARG A 165 -9.02 -1.39 -8.22
C ARG A 165 -9.84 -2.26 -9.18
N ARG A 166 -10.08 -1.79 -10.40
CA ARG A 166 -10.83 -2.50 -11.45
C ARG A 166 -10.18 -3.84 -11.83
N PHE A 167 -8.87 -3.98 -11.69
CA PHE A 167 -8.17 -5.26 -11.89
C PHE A 167 -8.67 -6.38 -10.96
N PHE A 168 -9.28 -6.03 -9.82
CA PHE A 168 -9.67 -6.98 -8.77
C PHE A 168 -11.17 -6.97 -8.44
N THR A 169 -11.94 -6.08 -9.08
CA THR A 169 -13.37 -5.85 -8.73
C THR A 169 -14.33 -6.10 -9.88
N ILE A 170 -13.83 -6.37 -11.08
CA ILE A 170 -14.70 -6.84 -12.17
C ILE A 170 -14.90 -8.34 -11.95
N SER A 171 -16.12 -8.69 -11.53
CA SER A 171 -16.63 -10.07 -11.54
C SER A 171 -16.40 -10.66 -12.94
N ARG A 172 -15.71 -11.80 -13.02
CA ARG A 172 -15.94 -12.74 -14.12
C ARG A 172 -17.28 -13.43 -13.88
#